data_AF-A0A4Q5R9H3-F1
#
_entry.id   AF-A0A4Q5R9H3-F1
#
_cell.length_a   1.000
_cell.length_b   1.000
_cell.length_c   1.000
_cell.angle_alpha   90.00
_cell.angle_beta   90.00
_cell.angle_gamma   90.00
#
_symmetry.space_group_name_H-M   'P 1'
#
loop_
_entity.id
_entity.type
_entity.pdbx_description
1 polymer ?
#
loop_
_entity_poly.entity_id
_entity_poly.type
_entity_poly.pdbx_seq_one_letter_code
_entity_poly.pdbx_strand_id
1 'polypeptide(L)'
;MAHSTILTALGGIMMLTGSAQAPTSAQVEAALKDRLPKTKVSSVDCSKVDGLCEVVAGENLFYVDRTARFLVIGRVYDMQTRQDLTAARLLALNPDMLVGSAAKANA
;
A
#
# COMPACT_ATOMS: atom_id res chain seq x y z
N MET A 1 -9.77 -64.35 29.85
CA MET A 1 -10.70 -63.29 29.40
C MET A 1 -9.88 -62.32 28.54
N ALA A 2 -9.83 -62.60 27.24
CA ALA A 2 -9.06 -61.83 26.27
C ALA A 2 -9.81 -60.53 25.92
N HIS A 3 -9.11 -59.40 25.87
CA HIS A 3 -9.60 -58.20 25.18
C HIS A 3 -8.61 -57.85 24.07
N SER A 4 -9.16 -57.98 22.87
CA SER A 4 -8.55 -57.84 21.56
C SER A 4 -8.76 -56.43 21.03
N THR A 5 -7.74 -55.89 20.35
CA THR A 5 -7.80 -54.91 19.24
C THR A 5 -8.35 -53.50 19.59
N ILE A 6 -7.93 -52.37 19.02
CA ILE A 6 -7.60 -52.03 17.64
C ILE A 6 -6.62 -50.84 17.66
N LEU A 7 -5.57 -50.92 16.85
CA LEU A 7 -4.65 -49.84 16.50
C LEU A 7 -5.35 -48.88 15.52
N THR A 8 -5.83 -47.72 15.99
CA THR A 8 -6.34 -46.65 15.12
C THR A 8 -5.19 -45.71 14.74
N ALA A 9 -4.63 -45.93 13.55
CA ALA A 9 -3.76 -44.97 12.89
C ALA A 9 -4.59 -43.74 12.45
N LEU A 10 -4.51 -42.63 13.20
CA LEU A 10 -5.00 -41.35 12.71
C LEU A 10 -3.96 -40.76 11.74
N GLY A 11 -4.22 -40.93 10.44
CA GLY A 11 -3.57 -40.15 9.40
C GLY A 11 -3.94 -38.68 9.55
N GLY A 12 -2.97 -37.86 9.95
CA GLY A 12 -3.12 -36.41 10.00
C GLY A 12 -3.07 -35.83 8.58
N ILE A 13 -4.19 -35.31 8.10
CA ILE A 13 -4.24 -34.47 6.89
C ILE A 13 -3.64 -33.11 7.28
N MET A 14 -2.37 -32.86 6.90
CA MET A 14 -1.79 -31.53 6.95
C MET A 14 -2.48 -30.65 5.91
N MET A 15 -3.42 -29.80 6.35
CA MET A 15 -3.96 -28.75 5.50
C MET A 15 -2.89 -27.69 5.27
N LEU A 16 -2.40 -27.60 4.04
CA LEU A 16 -1.48 -26.56 3.60
C LEU A 16 -2.26 -25.25 3.48
N THR A 17 -2.34 -24.47 4.56
CA THR A 17 -2.90 -23.11 4.51
C THR A 17 -1.92 -22.22 3.76
N GLY A 18 -2.09 -22.12 2.44
CA GLY A 18 -1.36 -21.15 1.61
C GLY A 18 -1.77 -19.75 2.01
N SER A 19 -0.95 -19.07 2.82
CA SER A 19 -1.10 -17.64 3.05
C SER A 19 -0.70 -16.92 1.76
N ALA A 20 -1.67 -16.38 1.03
CA ALA A 20 -1.38 -15.41 -0.02
C ALA A 20 -0.82 -14.14 0.66
N GLN A 21 0.51 -14.04 0.76
CA GLN A 21 1.15 -12.82 1.24
C GLN A 21 0.77 -11.68 0.28
N ALA A 22 0.18 -10.62 0.84
CA ALA A 22 -0.10 -9.44 0.07
C ALA A 22 1.21 -8.86 -0.51
N PRO A 23 1.19 -8.33 -1.75
CA PRO A 23 2.38 -7.79 -2.39
C PRO A 23 3.09 -6.75 -1.52
N THR A 24 4.41 -6.85 -1.45
CA THR A 24 5.30 -5.89 -0.79
C THR A 24 5.44 -4.63 -1.63
N SER A 25 5.83 -3.50 -1.01
CA SER A 25 6.14 -2.26 -1.73
C SER A 25 7.15 -2.47 -2.87
N ALA A 26 8.13 -3.35 -2.69
CA ALA A 26 9.13 -3.66 -3.72
C ALA A 26 8.52 -4.35 -4.96
N GLN A 27 7.57 -5.27 -4.75
CA GLN A 27 6.86 -5.92 -5.86
C GLN A 27 5.97 -4.92 -6.61
N VAL A 28 5.33 -4.01 -5.88
CA VAL A 28 4.54 -2.91 -6.47
C VAL A 28 5.44 -1.97 -7.26
N GLU A 29 6.59 -1.57 -6.73
CA GLU A 29 7.56 -0.71 -7.42
C GLU A 29 8.08 -1.35 -8.72
N ALA A 30 8.42 -2.64 -8.70
CA ALA A 30 8.83 -3.36 -9.90
C ALA A 30 7.73 -3.36 -10.96
N ALA A 31 6.49 -3.66 -10.57
CA ALA A 31 5.36 -3.66 -11.49
C ALA A 31 5.05 -2.26 -12.06
N LEU A 32 5.31 -1.20 -11.28
CA LEU A 32 5.20 0.18 -11.76
C LEU A 32 6.27 0.55 -12.78
N LYS A 33 7.50 0.05 -12.65
CA LYS A 33 8.57 0.28 -13.65
C LYS A 33 8.18 -0.29 -15.01
N ASP A 34 7.56 -1.47 -15.02
CA ASP A 34 7.11 -2.11 -16.25
C ASP A 34 5.91 -1.38 -16.89
N ARG A 35 4.95 -0.93 -16.07
CA ARG A 35 3.70 -0.31 -16.55
C ARG A 35 3.85 1.18 -16.85
N LEU A 36 4.71 1.87 -16.11
CA LEU A 36 4.95 3.31 -16.21
C LEU A 36 6.46 3.59 -16.40
N PRO A 37 7.08 3.12 -17.50
CA PRO A 37 8.53 3.19 -17.70
C PRO A 37 9.09 4.63 -17.81
N LYS A 38 8.21 5.61 -18.05
CA LYS A 38 8.56 7.04 -18.08
C LYS A 38 8.40 7.74 -16.73
N THR A 39 7.80 7.07 -15.75
CA THR A 39 7.56 7.63 -14.42
C THR A 39 8.72 7.26 -13.50
N LYS A 40 9.46 8.26 -13.04
CA LYS A 40 10.50 8.07 -12.02
C LYS A 40 9.84 7.95 -10.65
N VAL A 41 9.62 6.72 -10.21
CA VAL A 41 9.12 6.43 -8.86
C VAL A 41 10.24 6.65 -7.84
N SER A 42 9.99 7.52 -6.86
CA SER A 42 10.91 7.84 -5.78
C SER A 42 10.66 6.97 -4.54
N SER A 43 9.40 6.64 -4.24
CA SER A 43 9.06 5.76 -3.11
C SER A 43 7.68 5.12 -3.27
N VAL A 44 7.50 3.95 -2.66
CA VAL A 44 6.23 3.22 -2.57
C VAL A 44 5.97 2.79 -1.12
N ASP A 45 4.82 3.15 -0.57
CA ASP A 45 4.42 2.79 0.79
C ASP A 45 3.00 2.19 0.82
N CYS A 46 2.92 0.88 1.04
CA CYS A 46 1.68 0.12 1.14
C CYS A 46 1.12 0.02 2.57
N SER A 47 1.73 0.69 3.55
CA SER A 47 1.30 0.66 4.96
C SER A 47 0.36 1.79 5.34
N LYS A 48 0.22 2.83 4.50
CA LYS A 48 -0.53 4.04 4.84
C LYS A 48 -2.04 3.87 4.74
N VAL A 49 -2.51 3.11 3.76
CA VAL A 49 -3.94 2.93 3.47
C VAL A 49 -4.15 1.47 3.10
N ASP A 50 -5.04 0.78 3.80
CA ASP A 50 -5.32 -0.61 3.49
C ASP A 50 -5.85 -0.79 2.06
N GLY A 51 -5.31 -1.78 1.35
CA GLY A 51 -5.63 -2.04 -0.06
C GLY A 51 -4.95 -1.12 -1.07
N LEU A 52 -4.36 -0.01 -0.66
CA LEU A 52 -3.67 0.94 -1.54
C LEU A 52 -2.19 1.10 -1.15
N CYS A 53 -1.39 1.49 -2.12
CA CYS A 53 0.00 1.92 -1.92
C CYS A 53 0.13 3.37 -2.36
N GLU A 54 0.66 4.20 -1.47
CA GLU A 54 1.08 5.55 -1.81
C GLU A 54 2.35 5.49 -2.67
N VAL A 55 2.37 6.22 -3.77
CA VAL A 55 3.50 6.30 -4.69
C VAL A 55 3.89 7.77 -4.85
N VAL A 56 5.17 8.05 -4.61
CA VAL A 56 5.75 9.38 -4.84
C VAL A 56 6.61 9.32 -6.09
N ALA A 57 6.39 10.25 -7.01
CA ALA A 57 7.16 10.39 -8.26
C ALA A 57 7.50 11.88 -8.48
N GLY A 58 8.69 12.27 -8.02
CA GLY A 58 9.07 13.70 -7.95
C GLY A 58 8.12 14.46 -7.02
N GLU A 59 7.47 15.50 -7.54
CA GLU A 59 6.48 16.32 -6.81
C GLU A 59 5.06 15.74 -6.87
N ASN A 60 4.86 14.65 -7.62
CA ASN A 60 3.54 14.02 -7.75
C ASN A 60 3.38 12.90 -6.72
N LEU A 61 2.17 12.82 -6.17
CA LEU A 61 1.75 11.75 -5.28
C LEU A 61 0.46 11.14 -5.84
N PHE A 62 0.45 9.82 -6.01
CA PHE A 62 -0.72 9.07 -6.45
C PHE A 62 -0.82 7.76 -5.68
N TYR A 63 -1.94 7.06 -5.85
CA TYR A 63 -2.18 5.79 -5.19
C TYR A 63 -2.39 4.68 -6.22
N VAL A 64 -1.98 3.47 -5.88
CA VAL A 64 -2.25 2.27 -6.69
C VAL A 64 -2.76 1.15 -5.82
N ASP A 65 -3.54 0.24 -6.39
CA ASP A 65 -3.89 -0.99 -5.67
C ASP A 65 -2.64 -1.89 -5.51
N ARG A 66 -2.68 -2.87 -4.60
CA ARG A 66 -1.51 -3.74 -4.35
C ARG A 66 -1.06 -4.56 -5.55
N THR A 67 -1.89 -4.74 -6.57
CA THR A 67 -1.48 -5.41 -7.82
C THR A 67 -0.84 -4.44 -8.83
N ALA A 68 -0.81 -3.14 -8.51
CA ALA A 68 -0.38 -2.03 -9.37
C ALA A 68 -1.10 -1.98 -10.72
N ARG A 69 -2.32 -2.49 -10.79
CA ARG A 69 -3.13 -2.57 -12.01
C ARG A 69 -3.97 -1.31 -12.22
N PHE A 70 -4.44 -0.74 -11.12
CA PHE A 70 -5.25 0.46 -11.09
C PHE A 70 -4.49 1.58 -10.41
N LEU A 71 -4.63 2.78 -10.97
CA LEU A 71 -4.05 4.00 -10.45
C LEU A 71 -5.19 4.96 -10.11
N VAL A 72 -5.08 5.59 -8.94
CA VAL A 72 -6.03 6.57 -8.42
C VAL A 72 -5.30 7.90 -8.27
N ILE A 73 -5.88 8.94 -8.87
CA ILE A 73 -5.41 10.33 -8.76
C ILE A 73 -6.39 11.08 -7.87
N GLY A 74 -5.87 11.82 -6.88
CA GLY A 74 -6.68 12.60 -5.97
C GLY A 74 -6.09 12.62 -4.57
N ARG A 75 -6.97 12.63 -3.57
CA ARG A 75 -6.60 12.70 -2.16
C ARG A 75 -7.24 11.56 -1.38
N VAL A 76 -6.54 11.06 -0.37
CA VAL A 76 -7.09 10.11 0.60
C VAL A 76 -7.33 10.86 1.91
N TYR A 77 -8.58 10.87 2.33
CA TYR A 77 -9.02 11.44 3.59
C TYR A 77 -9.38 10.33 4.56
N ASP A 78 -8.69 10.29 5.69
CA ASP A 78 -9.04 9.43 6.81
C ASP A 78 -10.25 10.04 7.52
N MET A 79 -11.38 9.36 7.44
CA MET A 79 -12.63 9.80 8.05
C MET A 79 -12.69 9.56 9.56
N GLN A 80 -11.86 8.67 10.10
CA GLN A 80 -11.79 8.41 11.54
C GLN A 80 -10.99 9.51 12.25
N THR A 81 -9.78 9.79 11.75
CA THR A 81 -8.91 10.83 12.31
C THR A 81 -9.21 12.23 11.75
N ARG A 82 -10.08 12.31 10.74
CA ARG A 82 -10.44 13.54 10.01
C ARG A 82 -9.21 14.22 9.38
N GLN A 83 -8.25 13.42 8.98
CA GLN A 83 -6.98 13.89 8.43
C GLN A 83 -6.92 13.67 6.93
N ASP A 84 -6.43 14.68 6.22
CA ASP A 84 -6.05 14.49 4.83
C ASP A 84 -4.62 13.98 4.73
N LEU A 85 -4.49 12.67 4.49
CA LEU A 85 -3.21 11.99 4.48
C LEU A 85 -2.33 12.48 3.32
N THR A 86 -2.95 12.78 2.17
CA THR A 86 -2.26 13.28 0.99
C THR A 86 -1.64 14.66 1.24
N ALA A 87 -2.38 15.61 1.82
CA ALA A 87 -1.86 16.93 2.14
C ALA A 87 -0.75 16.86 3.20
N ALA A 88 -0.93 16.05 4.23
CA ALA A 88 0.13 15.83 5.23
C ALA A 88 1.42 15.32 4.57
N ARG A 89 1.29 14.40 3.61
CA ARG A 89 2.44 13.87 2.87
C ARG A 89 3.07 14.90 1.94
N LEU A 90 2.26 15.64 1.17
CA LEU A 90 2.77 16.68 0.27
C LEU A 90 3.50 17.78 1.05
N LEU A 91 3.00 18.16 2.22
CA LEU A 91 3.69 19.08 3.14
C LEU A 91 5.02 18.51 3.64
N ALA A 92 5.06 17.22 3.98
CA ALA A 92 6.29 16.55 4.40
C ALA A 92 7.33 16.42 3.27
N LEU A 93 6.88 16.31 2.01
CA LEU A 93 7.75 16.23 0.84
C LEU A 93 8.26 17.63 0.42
N ASN A 94 7.40 18.65 0.50
CA ASN A 94 7.67 20.02 0.06
C ASN A 94 7.29 21.03 1.16
N PRO A 95 8.15 21.25 2.17
CA PRO A 95 7.85 22.11 3.32
C PRO A 95 7.62 23.59 2.95
N ASP A 96 8.17 24.06 1.85
CA ASP A 96 8.07 25.46 1.39
C ASP A 96 6.65 25.85 0.91
N MET A 97 5.77 24.88 0.66
CA MET A 97 4.37 25.16 0.33
C MET A 97 3.65 25.96 1.42
N LEU A 98 4.06 25.79 2.69
CA LEU A 98 3.51 26.55 3.82
C LEU A 98 3.76 28.06 3.71
N VAL A 99 4.83 28.45 3.03
CA VAL A 99 5.25 29.86 2.90
C VAL A 99 4.62 30.50 1.65
N GLY A 100 4.40 29.73 0.59
CA GLY A 100 3.90 30.23 -0.70
C GLY A 100 2.39 30.47 -0.79
N SER A 101 1.56 29.69 -0.07
CA SER A 101 0.09 29.85 -0.13
C SER A 101 -0.44 31.06 0.64
N ALA A 102 0.30 31.57 1.63
CA ALA A 102 -0.04 32.82 2.32
C ALA A 102 0.17 34.07 1.43
N ALA A 103 1.12 34.02 0.49
CA ALA A 103 1.43 35.15 -0.39
C ALA A 103 0.43 35.31 -1.55
N LYS A 104 -0.25 34.23 -1.99
CA LYS A 104 -1.24 34.27 -3.08
C LYS A 104 -2.67 34.60 -2.64
N ALA A 105 -2.98 34.58 -1.34
CA ALA A 105 -4.32 34.90 -0.86
C ALA A 105 -4.59 36.42 -0.75
N ASN A 106 -3.58 37.27 -0.95
CA ASN A 106 -3.65 38.74 -0.87
C ASN A 106 -3.24 39.44 -2.18
N ALA A 107 -3.23 38.73 -3.32
CA ALA A 107 -2.94 39.30 -4.64
C ALA A 107 -4.19 39.25 -5.53
#